data_AF-X0W7Y2-F1
#
_entry.id   AF-X0W7Y2-F1
#
_cell.length_a   1.000
_cell.length_b   1.000
_cell.length_c   1.000
_cell.angle_alpha   90.00
_cell.angle_beta   90.00
_cell.angle_gamma   90.00
#
_symmetry.space_group_name_H-M   'P 1'
#
loop_
_entity.id
_entity.type
_entity.pdbx_description
1 polymer ?
#
loop_
_entity_poly.entity_id
_entity_poly.type
_entity_poly.pdbx_seq_one_letter_code
_entity_poly.pdbx_strand_id
1 'polypeptide(L)' 'TLYDLADRLRSRGWQVPAYSMPVNREDLVIQRILVRHGVSRDLGDLLLGDIRRCIDYFKKNPVSYPLTEQEAGGYKH' A
#
# COMPACT_ATOMS: atom_id res chain seq x y z
N THR A 1 -0.35 6.97 -6.65
CA THR A 1 -0.39 7.38 -5.23
C THR A 1 -0.16 6.17 -4.35
N LEU A 2 -0.07 6.34 -3.01
CA LEU A 2 0.00 5.20 -2.09
C LEU A 2 -1.31 4.38 -2.05
N TYR A 3 -2.44 5.00 -2.40
CA TYR A 3 -3.72 4.32 -2.56
C TYR A 3 -3.70 3.34 -3.74
N ASP A 4 -3.15 3.76 -4.89
CA ASP A 4 -2.95 2.87 -6.05
C ASP A 4 -2.03 1.69 -5.74
N LEU A 5 -0.96 1.94 -4.97
CA LEU A 5 -0.05 0.89 -4.55
C LEU A 5 -0.73 -0.10 -3.59
N ALA A 6 -1.52 0.39 -2.64
CA ALA A 6 -2.27 -0.45 -1.71
C ALA A 6 -3.29 -1.33 -2.45
N ASP A 7 -4.02 -0.78 -3.42
CA ASP A 7 -4.97 -1.54 -4.24
C ASP A 7 -4.28 -2.61 -5.09
N ARG A 8 -3.16 -2.27 -5.73
CA ARG A 8 -2.41 -3.25 -6.51
C ARG A 8 -1.84 -4.37 -5.63
N LEU A 9 -1.33 -4.06 -4.46
CA LEU A 9 -0.88 -5.07 -3.48
C LEU A 9 -2.05 -5.97 -3.03
N ARG A 10 -3.25 -5.41 -2.89
CA ARG A 10 -4.48 -6.16 -2.56
C ARG A 10 -4.81 -7.22 -3.61
N SER A 11 -4.66 -6.91 -4.90
CA SER A 11 -4.82 -7.90 -5.99
C SER A 11 -3.84 -9.09 -5.91
N ARG A 12 -2.77 -8.96 -5.12
CA ARG A 12 -1.76 -10.00 -4.87
C ARG A 12 -1.93 -10.67 -3.51
N GLY A 13 -3.01 -10.37 -2.79
CA GLY A 13 -3.33 -10.94 -1.47
C GLY A 13 -2.74 -10.17 -0.28
N TRP A 14 -2.02 -9.08 -0.51
CA TRP A 14 -1.44 -8.29 0.58
C TRP A 14 -2.39 -7.20 1.07
N GLN A 15 -2.61 -7.15 2.38
CA GLN A 15 -3.36 -6.07 3.02
C GLN A 15 -2.40 -5.04 3.62
N VAL A 16 -1.94 -4.10 2.79
CA VAL A 16 -1.09 -2.97 3.20
C VAL A 16 -1.90 -1.68 3.06
N PRO A 17 -2.64 -1.26 4.11
CA PRO A 17 -3.51 -0.09 4.03
C PRO A 17 -2.72 1.20 3.81
N ALA A 18 -3.27 2.08 2.97
CA ALA A 18 -2.83 3.46 2.84
C ALA A 18 -3.88 4.41 3.42
N TYR A 19 -3.45 5.45 4.13
CA TYR A 19 -4.34 6.47 4.69
C TYR A 19 -3.63 7.80 4.97
N SER A 20 -4.41 8.87 4.98
CA SER A 20 -4.00 10.21 5.43
C SER A 20 -3.76 10.25 6.94
N MET A 21 -2.76 11.01 7.37
CA MET A 21 -2.49 11.26 8.78
C MET A 21 -3.59 12.13 9.44
N PRO A 22 -3.69 12.14 10.78
CA PRO A 22 -4.71 12.91 11.51
C PRO A 22 -4.58 14.43 11.33
N VAL A 23 -5.51 15.16 11.97
CA VAL A 23 -5.61 16.62 11.95
C VAL A 23 -4.26 17.34 12.10
N ASN A 24 -4.06 18.35 11.25
CA ASN A 24 -2.84 19.15 11.07
C ASN A 24 -1.73 18.44 10.27
N ARG A 25 -2.04 17.32 9.60
CA ARG A 25 -1.09 16.54 8.78
C ARG A 25 -1.74 15.72 7.66
N GLU A 26 -2.96 16.05 7.26
CA GLU A 26 -3.75 15.30 6.28
C GLU A 26 -3.11 15.25 4.88
N ASP A 27 -2.17 16.16 4.58
CA ASP A 27 -1.36 16.18 3.36
C ASP A 27 -0.41 14.97 3.24
N LEU A 28 -0.08 14.34 4.37
CA LEU A 28 0.79 13.17 4.42
C LEU A 28 -0.03 11.88 4.39
N VAL A 29 0.08 11.14 3.28
CA VAL A 29 -0.43 9.78 3.17
C VAL A 29 0.68 8.80 3.55
N ILE A 30 0.35 7.79 4.35
CA ILE A 30 1.26 6.72 4.75
C ILE A 30 0.72 5.34 4.38
N GLN A 31 1.62 4.35 4.31
CA GLN A 31 1.27 2.94 4.31
C GLN A 31 1.75 2.29 5.60
N ARG A 32 0.94 1.38 6.17
CA ARG A 32 1.27 0.70 7.42
C ARG A 32 1.29 -0.81 7.23
N ILE A 33 2.40 -1.45 7.61
CA ILE A 33 2.53 -2.91 7.66
C ILE A 33 2.58 -3.32 9.14
N LEU A 34 1.70 -4.23 9.56
CA LEU A 34 1.68 -4.78 10.91
C LEU A 34 2.41 -6.13 10.93
N VAL A 35 3.54 -6.19 11.61
CA VAL A 35 4.29 -7.44 11.80
C VAL A 35 3.84 -8.07 13.11
N ARG A 36 3.31 -9.30 13.03
CA ARG A 36 2.78 -10.05 14.18
C ARG A 36 3.46 -11.42 14.24
N HIS A 37 3.25 -12.14 15.34
CA HIS A 37 3.67 -13.54 15.43
C HIS A 37 3.13 -14.33 14.22
N GLY A 38 4.02 -15.07 13.54
CA GLY A 38 3.71 -15.81 12.32
C GLY A 38 4.13 -15.13 11.02
N VAL A 39 4.50 -13.83 11.04
CA VAL A 39 5.17 -13.19 9.91
C VAL A 39 6.64 -13.60 9.92
N SER A 40 7.00 -14.53 9.04
CA SER A 40 8.38 -14.99 8.87
C SER A 40 9.22 -14.03 8.01
N ARG A 41 10.54 -14.21 8.05
CA ARG A 41 11.46 -13.48 7.16
C ARG A 41 11.14 -13.73 5.68
N ASP A 42 10.83 -14.97 5.32
CA ASP A 42 10.49 -15.34 3.94
C ASP A 42 9.20 -14.64 3.48
N LEU A 43 8.20 -14.53 4.35
CA LEU A 43 6.98 -13.77 4.05
C LEU A 43 7.28 -12.28 3.85
N GLY A 44 8.21 -11.73 4.64
CA GLY A 44 8.72 -10.37 4.45
C GLY A 44 9.42 -10.19 3.09
N ASP A 45 10.26 -11.14 2.70
CA ASP A 45 10.96 -11.11 1.40
C ASP A 45 9.96 -11.19 0.22
N LEU A 46 8.91 -12.00 0.34
CA LEU A 46 7.82 -12.06 -0.65
C LEU A 46 7.08 -10.72 -0.77
N LEU A 47 6.73 -10.09 0.36
CA LEU A 47 6.07 -8.78 0.38
C LEU A 47 6.94 -7.71 -0.28
N LEU A 48 8.22 -7.63 0.08
CA LEU A 48 9.15 -6.66 -0.50
C LEU A 48 9.34 -6.88 -2.01
N GLY A 49 9.40 -8.15 -2.44
CA GLY A 49 9.43 -8.50 -3.85
C GLY A 49 8.19 -8.01 -4.61
N ASP A 50 7.01 -8.15 -4.02
CA ASP A 50 5.75 -7.67 -4.59
C ASP A 50 5.63 -6.15 -4.62
N ILE A 51 6.08 -5.46 -3.57
CA ILE A 51 6.15 -4.00 -3.54
C ILE A 51 7.02 -3.49 -4.71
N ARG A 52 8.21 -4.06 -4.91
CA ARG A 52 9.11 -3.69 -6.01
C ARG A 52 8.44 -3.91 -7.37
N ARG A 53 7.83 -5.08 -7.59
CA ARG A 53 7.10 -5.39 -8.83
C ARG A 53 5.97 -4.40 -9.10
N CYS A 54 5.20 -4.02 -8.08
CA CYS A 54 4.12 -3.04 -8.20
C CYS A 54 4.65 -1.65 -8.56
N ILE A 55 5.72 -1.19 -7.91
CA ILE A 55 6.36 0.08 -8.22
C ILE A 55 6.89 0.10 -9.66
N ASP A 56 7.57 -0.97 -10.09
CA ASP A 56 8.10 -1.04 -11.45
C ASP A 56 7.01 -1.10 -12.52
N TYR A 57 5.85 -1.69 -12.20
CA TYR A 57 4.70 -1.57 -13.07
C TYR A 57 4.26 -0.12 -13.24
N PHE A 58 4.11 0.63 -12.15
CA PHE A 58 3.63 2.02 -12.22
C PHE A 58 4.64 2.96 -12.91
N LYS A 59 5.93 2.67 -12.84
CA LYS A 59 6.94 3.36 -13.65
C LYS A 59 6.70 3.17 -15.15
N LYS A 60 6.26 1.99 -15.57
CA LYS A 60 5.98 1.66 -16.98
C LYS A 60 4.56 2.04 -17.42
N ASN A 61 3.63 2.10 -16.48
CA ASN A 61 2.22 2.38 -16.69
C ASN A 61 1.79 3.49 -15.72
N PRO A 62 2.09 4.76 -16.07
CA PRO A 62 1.74 5.90 -15.23
C PRO A 62 0.24 5.91 -14.95
N VAL A 63 -0.13 6.23 -13.73
CA VAL A 63 -1.54 6.29 -13.33
C VAL A 63 -2.15 7.58 -13.88
N SER A 64 -3.13 7.46 -14.76
CA SER A 64 -3.85 8.60 -15.33
C SER A 64 -4.91 9.17 -14.38
N TYR A 65 -5.53 8.31 -13.57
CA TYR A 65 -6.55 8.67 -12.58
C TYR A 65 -6.18 8.06 -11.23
N PRO A 66 -5.52 8.82 -10.34
CA PRO A 66 -5.06 8.28 -9.07
C PRO A 66 -6.22 7.99 -8.14
N LEU A 67 -6.20 6.82 -7.49
CA LEU A 67 -7.19 6.46 -6.49
C LEU A 67 -7.08 7.34 -5.25
N THR A 68 -8.25 7.61 -4.68
CA THR A 68 -8.43 8.34 -3.42
C THR A 68 -8.51 7.37 -2.23
N GLU A 69 -8.48 7.94 -1.03
CA GLU A 69 -8.70 7.19 0.21
C GLU A 69 -10.08 6.53 0.26
N GLN A 70 -11.10 7.14 -0.33
CA GLN A 70 -12.46 6.58 -0.34
C GLN A 70 -12.56 5.34 -1.23
N GLU A 71 -11.78 5.28 -2.31
CA GLU A 71 -11.82 4.18 -3.27
C GLU A 71 -10.93 3.01 -2.87
N ALA A 72 -9.82 3.27 -2.18
CA ALA A 72 -8.80 2.24 -1.89
C ALA A 72 -8.28 2.22 -0.45
N GLY A 73 -8.78 3.09 0.43
CA GLY A 73 -8.38 3.16 1.83
C GLY A 73 -8.65 1.85 2.58
N GLY A 74 -7.71 1.47 3.44
CA GLY A 74 -7.88 0.32 4.33
C GLY A 74 -8.36 0.73 5.72
N TYR A 75 -8.75 -0.24 6.55
CA TYR A 75 -9.24 0.01 7.90
C TYR A 75 -8.18 0.73 8.77
N LYS A 76 -8.57 1.87 9.37
CA LYS A 76 -7.76 2.61 10.36
C LYS A 76 -8.12 2.12 11.77
N HIS A 77 -7.11 1.84 12.60
CA HIS A 77 -7.28 1.50 14.03
C HIS A 77 -7.01 2.75 14.86
#